data_AF-A0A7U3ZNH0-F1
#
_entry.id   AF-A0A7U3ZNH0-F1
#
_cell.length_a   1.000
_cell.length_b   1.000
_cell.length_c   1.000
_cell.angle_alpha   90.00
_cell.angle_beta   90.00
_cell.angle_gamma   90.00
#
_symmetry.space_group_name_H-M   'P 1'
#
loop_
_entity.id
_entity.type
_entity.pdbx_description
1 polymer ?
#
loop_
_entity_poly.entity_id
_entity_poly.type
_entity_poly.pdbx_seq_one_letter_code
_entity_poly.pdbx_strand_id
1 'polypeptide(L)'
;MFERFIAIAADFSIIIPFIYLLLKGKIPFTITDNLIYVYIVFTLVRNIASFITMMQGIYNIYVYNWYNLLSFGIIAVLYFQILNNLYFKILVIFALISLFAIAFVDYSTLFNVRTTVFNRFSYNASGCFTILFILFFLYELIRKLQVKKLTEYPLFWFSSGALLYYSGTIFPYIFIQYTFNNLANRNQYWMIDAVLSIIFSIFLCFSIWYMKPAKTT
;
A
#
# COMPACT_ATOMS: atom_id res chain seq x y z
N MET A 1 12.02 22.53 -8.86
CA MET A 1 12.86 22.23 -7.67
C MET A 1 12.01 21.63 -6.54
N PHE A 2 10.92 22.30 -6.16
CA PHE A 2 9.98 21.83 -5.12
C PHE A 2 9.37 20.43 -5.37
N GLU A 3 8.87 20.16 -6.58
CA GLU A 3 8.29 18.85 -6.92
C GLU A 3 9.28 17.69 -6.73
N ARG A 4 10.55 17.89 -7.13
CA ARG A 4 11.61 16.89 -6.96
C ARG A 4 11.92 16.65 -5.49
N PHE A 5 11.92 17.71 -4.67
CA PHE A 5 12.11 17.59 -3.23
C PHE A 5 11.01 16.74 -2.59
N ILE A 6 9.74 16.96 -2.96
CA ILE A 6 8.62 16.16 -2.45
C ILE A 6 8.74 14.69 -2.89
N ALA A 7 9.08 14.43 -4.15
CA ALA A 7 9.26 13.06 -4.64
C ALA A 7 10.36 12.32 -3.86
N ILE A 8 11.52 12.98 -3.65
CA ILE A 8 12.60 12.42 -2.84
C ILE A 8 12.11 12.19 -1.40
N ALA A 9 11.47 13.18 -0.78
CA ALA A 9 10.94 13.04 0.58
C ALA A 9 9.97 11.85 0.69
N ALA A 10 9.14 11.60 -0.32
CA ALA A 10 8.24 10.45 -0.36
C ALA A 10 9.00 9.11 -0.46
N ASP A 11 10.00 9.01 -1.33
CA ASP A 11 10.82 7.79 -1.46
C ASP A 11 11.57 7.45 -0.16
N PHE A 12 12.01 8.47 0.59
CA PHE A 12 12.70 8.28 1.87
C PHE A 12 11.75 8.21 3.08
N SER A 13 10.48 8.57 2.94
CA SER A 13 9.53 8.64 4.07
C SER A 13 9.32 7.30 4.77
N ILE A 14 9.41 6.18 4.04
CA ILE A 14 9.26 4.82 4.58
C ILE A 14 10.43 4.41 5.51
N ILE A 15 11.56 5.11 5.46
CA ILE A 15 12.69 4.85 6.37
C ILE A 15 12.29 5.16 7.82
N ILE A 16 11.44 6.15 8.05
CA ILE A 16 11.02 6.55 9.40
C ILE A 16 10.27 5.40 10.11
N PRO A 17 9.18 4.84 9.56
CA PRO A 17 8.52 3.70 10.18
C PRO A 17 9.46 2.47 10.25
N PHE A 18 10.35 2.27 9.28
CA PHE A 18 11.33 1.18 9.34
C PHE A 18 12.32 1.32 10.51
N ILE A 19 12.88 2.51 10.74
CA ILE A 19 13.76 2.76 11.90
C ILE A 19 12.98 2.55 13.20
N TYR A 20 11.76 3.09 13.28
CA TYR A 20 10.93 2.96 14.47
C TYR A 20 10.62 1.48 14.80
N LEU A 21 10.43 0.66 13.77
CA LEU A 21 10.27 -0.79 13.86
C LEU A 21 11.53 -1.50 14.38
N LEU A 22 12.72 -1.11 13.90
CA LEU A 22 13.99 -1.64 14.39
C LEU A 22 14.24 -1.28 15.86
N LEU A 23 13.94 -0.02 16.25
CA LEU A 23 14.07 0.45 17.63
C LEU A 23 13.13 -0.28 18.59
N LYS A 24 11.98 -0.76 18.11
CA LYS A 24 11.05 -1.54 18.93
C LYS A 24 11.60 -2.91 19.35
N GLY A 25 12.63 -3.42 18.67
CA GLY A 25 13.32 -4.66 19.03
C GLY A 25 12.52 -5.93 18.76
N LYS A 26 12.99 -7.06 19.32
CA LYS A 26 12.43 -8.41 19.13
C LYS A 26 11.18 -8.66 19.98
N ILE A 27 10.18 -7.80 19.84
CA ILE A 27 8.87 -8.04 20.44
C ILE A 27 8.22 -9.19 19.65
N PRO A 28 7.66 -10.24 20.31
CA PRO A 28 6.88 -11.23 19.59
C PRO A 28 5.66 -10.52 19.01
N PHE A 29 5.66 -10.33 17.70
CA PHE A 29 4.59 -9.67 16.98
C PHE A 29 3.46 -10.66 16.68
N THR A 30 2.23 -10.16 16.67
CA THR A 30 1.10 -10.95 16.17
C THR A 30 1.27 -11.20 14.66
N ILE A 31 0.55 -12.19 14.11
CA ILE A 31 0.58 -12.46 12.66
C ILE A 31 0.24 -11.20 11.85
N THR A 32 -0.72 -10.40 12.32
CA THR A 32 -1.12 -9.14 11.68
C THR A 32 -0.03 -8.07 11.73
N ASP A 33 0.65 -7.94 12.87
CA ASP A 33 1.78 -7.00 13.01
C ASP A 33 2.95 -7.41 12.09
N ASN A 34 3.21 -8.72 11.97
CA ASN A 34 4.23 -9.24 11.05
C ASN A 34 3.90 -8.93 9.59
N LEU A 35 2.62 -8.96 9.19
CA LEU A 35 2.23 -8.60 7.82
C LEU A 35 2.42 -7.10 7.56
N ILE A 36 2.16 -6.23 8.55
CA ILE A 36 2.49 -4.80 8.45
C ILE A 36 4.01 -4.59 8.38
N TYR A 37 4.79 -5.34 9.16
CA TYR A 37 6.26 -5.36 9.05
C TYR A 37 6.72 -5.73 7.64
N VAL A 38 6.20 -6.84 7.10
CA VAL A 38 6.52 -7.31 5.75
C VAL A 38 6.14 -6.23 4.71
N TYR A 39 5.00 -5.58 4.87
CA TYR A 39 4.60 -4.47 3.99
C TYR A 39 5.60 -3.31 3.99
N ILE A 40 6.07 -2.89 5.17
CA ILE A 40 7.04 -1.79 5.32
C ILE A 40 8.38 -2.18 4.69
N VAL A 41 8.89 -3.37 4.98
CA VAL A 41 10.15 -3.87 4.39
C VAL A 41 10.01 -3.98 2.88
N PHE A 42 8.91 -4.51 2.39
CA PHE A 42 8.65 -4.66 0.96
C PHE A 42 8.60 -3.30 0.25
N THR A 43 8.01 -2.29 0.89
CA THR A 43 7.99 -0.91 0.38
C THR A 43 9.38 -0.29 0.36
N LEU A 44 10.19 -0.50 1.41
CA LEU A 44 11.58 -0.05 1.44
C LEU A 44 12.42 -0.70 0.33
N VAL A 45 12.28 -2.01 0.12
CA VAL A 45 12.96 -2.74 -0.95
C VAL A 45 12.56 -2.19 -2.33
N ARG A 46 11.27 -1.88 -2.55
CA ARG A 46 10.83 -1.23 -3.79
C ARG A 46 11.50 0.12 -4.00
N ASN A 47 11.61 0.95 -2.96
CA ASN A 47 12.21 2.29 -3.09
C ASN A 47 13.71 2.17 -3.42
N ILE A 48 14.43 1.26 -2.76
CA ILE A 48 15.84 0.96 -3.06
C ILE A 48 15.99 0.46 -4.51
N ALA A 49 15.17 -0.49 -4.95
CA ALA A 49 15.21 -1.01 -6.31
C ALA A 49 14.90 0.08 -7.36
N SER A 50 13.94 0.96 -7.06
CA SER A 50 13.58 2.10 -7.92
C SER A 50 14.70 3.13 -8.01
N PHE A 51 15.44 3.34 -6.92
CA PHE A 51 16.61 4.22 -6.90
C PHE A 51 17.78 3.64 -7.70
N ILE A 52 18.08 2.33 -7.54
CA ILE A 52 19.14 1.65 -8.28
C ILE A 52 18.86 1.67 -9.79
N THR A 53 17.63 1.35 -10.20
CA THR A 53 17.23 1.37 -11.62
C THR A 53 17.35 2.78 -12.21
N MET A 54 16.97 3.81 -11.46
CA MET A 54 17.18 5.21 -11.85
C MET A 54 18.66 5.54 -12.04
N MET A 55 19.55 5.12 -11.13
CA MET A 55 21.00 5.34 -11.26
C MET A 55 21.60 4.66 -12.50
N GLN A 56 21.01 3.56 -12.95
CA GLN A 56 21.41 2.84 -14.17
C GLN A 56 20.78 3.39 -15.45
N GLY A 57 19.96 4.45 -15.37
CA GLY A 57 19.24 5.02 -16.50
C GLY A 57 18.09 4.14 -17.03
N ILE A 58 17.63 3.17 -16.23
CA ILE A 58 16.52 2.26 -16.56
C ILE A 58 15.23 2.85 -16.00
N TYR A 59 14.13 2.79 -16.77
CA TYR A 59 12.81 3.18 -16.27
C TYR A 59 12.40 2.29 -15.09
N ASN A 60 12.05 2.89 -13.96
CA ASN A 60 11.69 2.18 -12.73
C ASN A 60 10.23 1.71 -12.68
N ILE A 61 9.40 2.04 -13.68
CA ILE A 61 7.95 1.80 -13.66
C ILE A 61 7.61 0.30 -13.59
N TYR A 62 8.42 -0.58 -14.17
CA TYR A 62 8.21 -2.02 -14.02
C TYR A 62 8.30 -2.48 -12.55
N VAL A 63 9.18 -1.86 -11.75
CA VAL A 63 9.33 -2.14 -10.31
C VAL A 63 8.04 -1.77 -9.58
N TYR A 64 7.44 -0.63 -9.93
CA TYR A 64 6.16 -0.18 -9.38
C TYR A 64 5.01 -1.12 -9.75
N ASN A 65 4.97 -1.61 -11.00
CA ASN A 65 3.94 -2.53 -11.47
C ASN A 65 3.95 -3.85 -10.68
N TRP A 66 5.14 -4.43 -10.46
CA TRP A 66 5.29 -5.62 -9.61
C TRP A 66 4.98 -5.35 -8.15
N TYR A 67 5.44 -4.22 -7.63
CA TYR A 67 5.16 -3.82 -6.27
C TYR A 67 3.65 -3.68 -6.02
N ASN A 68 2.88 -3.12 -6.95
CA ASN A 68 1.43 -3.02 -6.80
C ASN A 68 0.77 -4.41 -6.63
N LEU A 69 1.14 -5.39 -7.45
CA LEU A 69 0.58 -6.75 -7.38
C LEU A 69 0.92 -7.44 -6.06
N LEU A 70 2.19 -7.38 -5.66
CA LEU A 70 2.68 -8.06 -4.46
C LEU A 70 2.22 -7.36 -3.16
N SER A 71 2.21 -6.02 -3.14
CA SER A 71 1.73 -5.26 -1.99
C SER A 71 0.23 -5.48 -1.75
N PHE A 72 -0.57 -5.57 -2.81
CA PHE A 72 -1.96 -6.00 -2.68
C PHE A 72 -2.08 -7.40 -2.10
N GLY A 73 -1.24 -8.35 -2.52
CA GLY A 73 -1.22 -9.70 -1.95
C GLY A 73 -1.01 -9.69 -0.44
N ILE A 74 -0.06 -8.89 0.05
CA ILE A 74 0.18 -8.71 1.49
C ILE A 74 -1.05 -8.13 2.20
N ILE A 75 -1.66 -7.08 1.63
CA ILE A 75 -2.87 -6.44 2.17
C ILE A 75 -4.06 -7.42 2.19
N ALA A 76 -4.27 -8.18 1.13
CA ALA A 76 -5.33 -9.17 1.05
C ALA A 76 -5.14 -10.25 2.14
N VAL A 77 -3.93 -10.79 2.30
CA VAL A 77 -3.64 -11.74 3.38
C VAL A 77 -3.86 -11.11 4.76
N LEU A 78 -3.46 -9.85 4.96
CA LEU A 78 -3.71 -9.11 6.20
C LEU A 78 -5.20 -9.07 6.54
N TYR A 79 -6.05 -8.64 5.60
CA TYR A 79 -7.49 -8.56 5.83
C TYR A 79 -8.17 -9.92 5.92
N PHE A 80 -7.67 -10.95 5.23
CA PHE A 80 -8.18 -12.31 5.41
C PHE A 80 -8.02 -12.82 6.85
N GLN A 81 -6.92 -12.45 7.52
CA GLN A 81 -6.65 -12.85 8.91
C GLN A 81 -7.55 -12.09 9.91
N ILE A 82 -7.88 -10.82 9.62
CA ILE A 82 -8.57 -9.93 10.57
C ILE A 82 -10.09 -10.00 10.45
N LEU A 83 -10.61 -10.11 9.23
CA LEU A 83 -12.05 -10.20 9.00
C LEU A 83 -12.59 -11.47 9.64
N ASN A 84 -13.74 -11.36 10.29
CA ASN A 84 -14.34 -12.51 10.98
C ASN A 84 -15.47 -13.13 10.16
N ASN A 85 -16.16 -12.32 9.36
CA ASN A 85 -17.22 -12.78 8.51
C ASN A 85 -16.67 -13.61 7.33
N LEU A 86 -17.16 -14.84 7.19
CA LEU A 86 -16.79 -15.76 6.12
C LEU A 86 -17.04 -15.16 4.73
N TYR A 87 -18.15 -14.43 4.55
CA TYR A 87 -18.46 -13.80 3.26
C TYR A 87 -17.39 -12.79 2.85
N PHE A 88 -16.86 -12.00 3.79
CA PHE A 88 -15.79 -11.06 3.51
C PHE A 88 -14.46 -11.77 3.24
N LYS A 89 -14.16 -12.88 3.93
CA LYS A 89 -12.99 -13.72 3.61
C LYS A 89 -13.05 -14.32 2.21
N ILE A 90 -14.22 -14.82 1.79
CA ILE A 90 -14.43 -15.34 0.43
C ILE A 90 -14.22 -14.22 -0.59
N LEU A 91 -14.72 -13.01 -0.31
CA LEU A 91 -14.51 -11.84 -1.17
C LEU A 91 -13.02 -11.51 -1.30
N VAL A 92 -12.24 -11.59 -0.21
CA VAL A 92 -10.78 -11.39 -0.26
C VAL A 92 -10.09 -12.42 -1.17
N ILE A 93 -10.46 -13.70 -1.07
CA ILE A 93 -9.92 -14.76 -1.94
C ILE A 93 -10.30 -14.49 -3.40
N PHE A 94 -11.58 -14.19 -3.66
CA PHE A 94 -12.07 -13.85 -4.99
C PHE A 94 -11.31 -12.66 -5.59
N ALA A 95 -11.14 -11.60 -4.81
CA ALA A 95 -10.39 -10.41 -5.21
C ALA A 95 -8.94 -10.74 -5.55
N LEU A 96 -8.27 -11.59 -4.75
CA LEU A 96 -6.91 -12.05 -5.03
C LEU A 96 -6.82 -12.82 -6.35
N ILE A 97 -7.70 -13.79 -6.58
CA ILE A 97 -7.77 -14.55 -7.84
C ILE A 97 -8.06 -13.61 -9.02
N SER A 98 -9.04 -12.71 -8.87
CA SER A 98 -9.42 -11.76 -9.91
C SER A 98 -8.28 -10.81 -10.25
N LEU A 99 -7.49 -10.37 -9.27
CA LEU A 99 -6.36 -9.49 -9.52
C LEU A 99 -5.28 -10.19 -10.32
N PHE A 100 -4.95 -11.45 -10.01
CA PHE A 100 -4.01 -12.23 -10.81
C PHE A 100 -4.52 -12.43 -12.24
N ALA A 101 -5.83 -12.70 -12.42
CA ALA A 101 -6.42 -12.77 -13.75
C ALA A 101 -6.31 -11.44 -14.53
N ILE A 102 -6.57 -10.32 -13.87
CA ILE A 102 -6.41 -8.97 -14.46
C ILE A 102 -4.94 -8.66 -14.76
N ALA A 103 -4.00 -9.11 -13.92
CA ALA A 103 -2.58 -8.92 -14.13
C ALA A 103 -2.07 -9.60 -15.41
N PHE A 104 -2.69 -10.70 -15.86
CA PHE A 104 -2.38 -11.29 -17.17
C PHE A 104 -2.74 -10.37 -18.35
N VAL A 105 -3.76 -9.52 -18.20
CA VAL A 105 -4.10 -8.50 -19.21
C VAL A 105 -3.01 -7.42 -19.26
N ASP A 106 -2.42 -7.09 -18.11
CA ASP A 106 -1.29 -6.15 -17.98
C ASP A 106 0.09 -6.84 -18.18
N TYR A 107 0.15 -8.03 -18.79
CA TYR A 107 1.41 -8.80 -18.94
C TYR A 107 2.54 -7.98 -19.59
N SER A 108 2.22 -7.20 -20.62
CA SER A 108 3.21 -6.42 -21.36
C SER A 108 3.91 -5.36 -20.50
N THR A 109 3.22 -4.78 -19.51
CA THR A 109 3.78 -3.78 -18.59
C THR A 109 4.47 -4.40 -17.38
N LEU A 110 4.20 -5.67 -17.07
CA LEU A 110 4.86 -6.40 -15.97
C LEU A 110 6.24 -6.94 -16.37
N PHE A 111 6.38 -7.49 -17.58
CA PHE A 111 7.61 -8.17 -18.00
C PHE A 111 8.54 -7.31 -18.87
N ASN A 112 8.07 -6.19 -19.40
CA ASN A 112 8.91 -5.27 -20.15
C ASN A 112 9.67 -4.32 -19.20
N VAL A 113 10.96 -4.59 -19.00
CA VAL A 113 11.86 -3.77 -18.16
C VAL A 113 11.94 -2.31 -18.63
N ARG A 114 11.69 -2.04 -19.92
CA ARG A 114 11.73 -0.68 -20.50
C ARG A 114 10.36 0.00 -20.53
N THR A 115 9.35 -0.56 -19.87
CA THR A 115 8.02 0.04 -19.85
C THR A 115 8.06 1.44 -19.22
N THR A 116 7.36 2.37 -19.84
CA THR A 116 7.09 3.71 -19.29
C THR A 116 5.65 3.86 -18.81
N VAL A 117 4.89 2.75 -18.87
CA VAL A 117 3.45 2.69 -18.67
C VAL A 117 3.14 1.90 -17.40
N PHE A 118 2.32 2.50 -16.55
CA PHE A 118 1.78 1.86 -15.35
C PHE A 118 0.72 0.82 -15.71
N ASN A 119 0.57 -0.19 -14.87
CA ASN A 119 -0.51 -1.16 -14.97
C ASN A 119 -1.87 -0.45 -14.98
N ARG A 120 -2.62 -0.63 -16.06
CA ARG A 120 -3.89 0.07 -16.28
C ARG A 120 -5.01 -0.52 -15.45
N PHE A 121 -5.12 -1.84 -15.46
CA PHE A 121 -6.27 -2.52 -14.89
C PHE A 121 -5.98 -3.01 -13.48
N SER A 122 -4.83 -3.65 -13.27
CA SER A 122 -4.49 -4.24 -11.98
C SER A 122 -4.23 -3.19 -10.89
N TYR A 123 -3.72 -1.99 -11.22
CA TYR A 123 -3.58 -0.91 -10.23
C TYR A 123 -4.93 -0.40 -9.70
N ASN A 124 -5.87 -0.14 -10.62
CA ASN A 124 -7.19 0.33 -10.22
C ASN A 124 -7.99 -0.75 -9.48
N ALA A 125 -7.89 -2.00 -9.94
CA ALA A 125 -8.53 -3.13 -9.27
C ALA A 125 -7.97 -3.35 -7.85
N SER A 126 -6.64 -3.36 -7.68
CA SER A 126 -6.01 -3.53 -6.36
C SER A 126 -6.42 -2.43 -5.39
N GLY A 127 -6.43 -1.17 -5.86
CA GLY A 127 -6.89 -0.04 -5.06
C GLY A 127 -8.36 -0.18 -4.63
N CYS A 128 -9.26 -0.48 -5.57
CA CYS A 128 -10.69 -0.62 -5.27
C CYS A 128 -10.95 -1.74 -4.26
N PHE A 129 -10.33 -2.91 -4.44
CA PHE A 129 -10.45 -4.01 -3.49
C PHE A 129 -9.86 -3.66 -2.12
N THR A 130 -8.72 -2.97 -2.08
CA THR A 130 -8.11 -2.53 -0.83
C THR A 130 -9.04 -1.61 -0.05
N ILE A 131 -9.66 -0.63 -0.72
CA ILE A 131 -10.68 0.24 -0.11
C ILE A 131 -11.84 -0.58 0.43
N LEU A 132 -12.38 -1.52 -0.36
CA LEU A 132 -13.48 -2.38 0.09
C LEU A 132 -13.10 -3.20 1.33
N PHE A 133 -11.91 -3.77 1.39
CA PHE A 133 -11.44 -4.54 2.56
C PHE A 133 -11.34 -3.66 3.80
N ILE A 134 -10.77 -2.45 3.66
CA ILE A 134 -10.70 -1.48 4.75
C ILE A 134 -12.10 -1.13 5.26
N LEU A 135 -13.04 -0.88 4.35
CA LEU A 135 -14.43 -0.54 4.71
C LEU A 135 -15.12 -1.70 5.44
N PHE A 136 -14.94 -2.95 4.99
CA PHE A 136 -15.47 -4.12 5.71
C PHE A 136 -14.84 -4.29 7.08
N PHE A 137 -13.54 -4.07 7.22
CA PHE A 137 -12.84 -4.09 8.49
C PHE A 137 -13.38 -3.01 9.45
N LEU A 138 -13.51 -1.76 8.98
CA LEU A 138 -14.06 -0.67 9.79
C LEU A 138 -15.52 -0.94 10.18
N TYR A 139 -16.32 -1.52 9.28
CA TYR A 139 -17.69 -1.93 9.57
C TYR A 139 -17.75 -3.01 10.68
N GLU A 140 -16.93 -4.06 10.59
CA GLU A 140 -16.87 -5.07 11.65
C GLU A 140 -16.37 -4.49 12.99
N LEU A 141 -15.40 -3.58 12.94
CA LEU A 141 -14.83 -2.92 14.11
C LEU A 141 -15.89 -2.11 14.86
N ILE A 142 -16.69 -1.31 14.14
CA ILE A 142 -17.79 -0.53 14.69
C ILE A 142 -18.86 -1.46 15.28
N ARG A 143 -19.23 -2.53 14.56
CA ARG A 143 -20.32 -3.42 14.98
C ARG A 143 -19.98 -4.24 16.24
N LYS A 144 -18.72 -4.61 16.41
CA LYS A 144 -18.30 -5.49 17.51
C LYS A 144 -17.94 -4.74 18.80
N LEU A 145 -17.73 -3.42 18.76
CA LEU A 145 -17.34 -2.59 19.92
C LEU A 145 -16.17 -3.19 20.75
N GLN A 146 -15.32 -4.02 20.13
CA GLN A 146 -14.33 -4.84 20.83
C GLN A 146 -13.14 -4.04 21.36
N VAL A 147 -12.99 -2.79 20.93
CA VAL A 147 -11.85 -1.94 21.29
C VAL A 147 -12.33 -0.74 22.11
N LYS A 148 -11.91 -0.67 23.38
CA LYS A 148 -12.23 0.48 24.28
C LYS A 148 -11.74 1.82 23.71
N LYS A 149 -10.63 1.81 22.97
CA LYS A 149 -10.04 2.99 22.30
C LYS A 149 -9.49 2.61 20.93
N LEU A 150 -10.17 3.02 19.86
CA LEU A 150 -9.74 2.73 18.48
C LEU A 150 -8.31 3.20 18.19
N THR A 151 -7.91 4.33 18.77
CA THR A 151 -6.58 4.93 18.59
C THR A 151 -5.44 4.09 19.18
N GLU A 152 -5.73 3.14 20.05
CA GLU A 152 -4.72 2.20 20.55
C GLU A 152 -4.59 0.93 19.68
N TYR A 153 -5.38 0.82 18.62
CA TYR A 153 -5.36 -0.35 17.74
C TYR A 153 -4.46 -0.10 16.52
N PRO A 154 -3.33 -0.81 16.36
CA PRO A 154 -2.38 -0.60 15.26
C PRO A 154 -3.04 -0.60 13.88
N LEU A 155 -3.89 -1.59 13.66
CA LEU A 155 -4.60 -1.80 12.41
C LEU A 155 -5.53 -0.66 12.04
N PHE A 156 -6.06 0.08 13.02
CA PHE A 156 -6.86 1.27 12.75
C PHE A 156 -6.01 2.34 12.03
N TRP A 157 -4.77 2.56 12.49
CA TRP A 157 -3.86 3.52 11.86
C TRP A 157 -3.40 3.05 10.48
N PHE A 158 -3.00 1.78 10.34
CA PHE A 158 -2.66 1.20 9.03
C PHE A 158 -3.83 1.38 8.03
N SER A 159 -5.04 0.99 8.43
CA SER A 159 -6.23 1.03 7.57
C SER A 159 -6.62 2.45 7.20
N SER A 160 -6.54 3.40 8.14
CA SER A 160 -6.87 4.80 7.89
C SER A 160 -5.89 5.45 6.91
N GLY A 161 -4.59 5.21 7.10
CA GLY A 161 -3.58 5.71 6.18
C GLY A 161 -3.68 5.08 4.79
N ALA A 162 -3.91 3.77 4.73
CA ALA A 162 -4.12 3.07 3.46
C ALA A 162 -5.38 3.58 2.75
N LEU A 163 -6.48 3.82 3.47
CA LEU A 163 -7.71 4.34 2.89
C LEU A 163 -7.48 5.71 2.25
N LEU A 164 -6.80 6.62 2.95
CA LEU A 164 -6.44 7.94 2.42
C LEU A 164 -5.53 7.82 1.18
N TYR A 165 -4.52 6.94 1.23
CA TYR A 165 -3.62 6.73 0.09
C TYR A 165 -4.37 6.19 -1.13
N TYR A 166 -5.03 5.03 -1.02
CA TYR A 166 -5.67 4.39 -2.16
C TYR A 166 -6.88 5.18 -2.69
N SER A 167 -7.68 5.81 -1.83
CA SER A 167 -8.79 6.65 -2.31
C SER A 167 -8.28 7.90 -3.01
N GLY A 168 -7.17 8.48 -2.55
CA GLY A 168 -6.56 9.65 -3.17
C GLY A 168 -5.81 9.35 -4.47
N THR A 169 -5.35 8.12 -4.70
CA THR A 169 -4.56 7.76 -5.89
C THR A 169 -5.37 7.09 -7.01
N ILE A 170 -6.44 6.35 -6.72
CA ILE A 170 -7.25 5.65 -7.75
C ILE A 170 -7.92 6.63 -8.71
N PHE A 171 -8.65 7.61 -8.19
CA PHE A 171 -9.43 8.51 -9.05
C PHE A 171 -8.53 9.27 -10.03
N PRO A 172 -7.41 9.89 -9.60
CA PRO A 172 -6.59 10.60 -10.55
C PRO A 172 -5.91 9.66 -11.57
N TYR A 173 -5.55 8.42 -11.21
CA TYR A 173 -5.04 7.44 -12.19
C TYR A 173 -6.07 7.12 -13.28
N ILE A 174 -7.34 6.95 -12.90
CA ILE A 174 -8.43 6.77 -13.87
C ILE A 174 -8.56 8.02 -14.75
N PHE A 175 -8.67 9.21 -14.15
CA PHE A 175 -8.89 10.44 -14.91
C PHE A 175 -7.72 10.83 -15.82
N ILE A 176 -6.48 10.55 -15.45
CA ILE A 176 -5.32 10.87 -16.29
C ILE A 176 -5.33 10.05 -17.57
N GLN A 177 -5.69 8.78 -17.47
CA GLN A 177 -5.67 7.88 -18.61
C GLN A 177 -6.73 8.20 -19.66
N TYR A 178 -7.85 8.81 -19.25
CA TYR A 178 -8.97 9.12 -20.15
C TYR A 178 -9.11 10.61 -20.49
N THR A 179 -8.69 11.52 -19.61
CA THR A 179 -8.99 12.95 -19.72
C THR A 179 -7.74 13.82 -19.91
N PHE A 180 -6.59 13.41 -19.39
CA PHE A 180 -5.41 14.28 -19.29
C PHE A 180 -4.16 13.64 -19.91
N ASN A 181 -4.13 13.57 -21.24
CA ASN A 181 -3.00 13.04 -22.02
C ASN A 181 -1.78 14.00 -22.10
N ASN A 182 -1.66 14.98 -21.18
CA ASN A 182 -0.60 15.99 -21.18
C ASN A 182 0.44 15.73 -20.08
N LEU A 183 1.72 15.87 -20.41
CA LEU A 183 2.87 15.66 -19.51
C LEU A 183 2.81 16.50 -18.24
N ALA A 184 2.32 17.75 -18.31
CA ALA A 184 2.19 18.63 -17.14
C ALA A 184 1.23 18.05 -16.08
N ASN A 185 0.11 17.46 -16.52
CA ASN A 185 -0.89 16.86 -15.63
C ASN A 185 -0.37 15.57 -15.00
N ARG A 186 0.51 14.84 -15.71
CA ARG A 186 1.20 13.66 -15.17
C ARG A 186 2.12 14.02 -14.00
N ASN A 187 2.85 15.14 -14.07
CA ASN A 187 3.73 15.56 -12.97
C ASN A 187 2.96 15.98 -11.72
N GLN A 188 1.85 16.71 -11.89
CA GLN A 188 0.99 17.08 -10.76
C GLN A 188 0.42 15.85 -10.04
N TYR A 189 0.12 14.79 -10.78
CA TYR A 189 -0.31 13.53 -10.21
C TYR A 189 0.74 12.86 -9.33
N TRP A 190 1.96 12.75 -9.83
CA TRP A 190 3.07 12.21 -9.06
C TRP A 190 3.29 12.96 -7.75
N MET A 191 2.99 14.26 -7.73
CA MET A 191 3.02 15.05 -6.50
C MET A 191 1.92 14.64 -5.52
N ILE A 192 0.69 14.36 -5.99
CA ILE A 192 -0.40 13.86 -5.15
C ILE A 192 -0.03 12.50 -4.55
N ASP A 193 0.43 11.55 -5.38
CA ASP A 193 0.88 10.23 -4.92
C ASP A 193 2.01 10.36 -3.89
N ALA A 194 3.01 11.21 -4.15
CA ALA A 194 4.12 11.44 -3.23
C ALA A 194 3.65 12.00 -1.88
N VAL A 195 2.78 13.01 -1.87
CA VAL A 195 2.23 13.59 -0.63
C VAL A 195 1.42 12.54 0.15
N LEU A 196 0.56 11.79 -0.54
CA LEU A 196 -0.23 10.73 0.09
C LEU A 196 0.65 9.60 0.62
N SER A 197 1.74 9.26 -0.04
CA SER A 197 2.73 8.28 0.42
C SER A 197 3.45 8.74 1.69
N ILE A 198 3.78 10.03 1.80
CA ILE A 198 4.34 10.61 3.04
C ILE A 198 3.33 10.51 4.17
N ILE A 199 2.07 10.91 3.92
CA ILE A 199 0.99 10.81 4.90
C ILE A 199 0.83 9.35 5.34
N PHE A 200 0.78 8.41 4.40
CA PHE A 200 0.64 7.01 4.73
C PHE A 200 1.81 6.49 5.59
N SER A 201 3.04 6.92 5.29
CA SER A 201 4.21 6.58 6.12
C SER A 201 4.09 7.10 7.56
N ILE A 202 3.49 8.27 7.77
CA ILE A 202 3.18 8.79 9.11
C ILE A 202 2.16 7.89 9.83
N PHE A 203 1.11 7.45 9.14
CA PHE A 203 0.14 6.49 9.69
C PHE A 203 0.79 5.13 10.02
N LEU A 204 1.77 4.68 9.22
CA LEU A 204 2.56 3.49 9.53
C LEU A 204 3.39 3.67 10.80
N CYS A 205 3.96 4.85 11.04
CA CYS A 205 4.63 5.15 12.31
C CYS A 205 3.68 5.00 13.51
N PHE A 206 2.46 5.54 13.42
CA PHE A 206 1.45 5.37 14.48
C PHE A 206 1.04 3.91 14.64
N SER A 207 0.84 3.19 13.53
CA SER A 207 0.55 1.76 13.55
C SER A 207 1.62 1.01 14.35
N ILE A 208 2.90 1.25 14.07
CA ILE A 208 3.99 0.60 14.79
C ILE A 208 4.06 1.07 16.24
N TRP A 209 3.89 2.36 16.54
CA TRP A 209 3.87 2.91 17.90
C TRP A 209 2.93 2.12 18.81
N TYR A 210 1.70 1.90 18.35
CA TYR A 210 0.65 1.22 19.13
C TYR A 210 0.73 -0.31 19.13
N MET A 211 1.65 -0.96 18.40
CA MET A 211 1.81 -2.42 18.44
C MET A 211 2.13 -2.88 19.87
N LYS A 212 1.47 -3.93 20.37
CA LYS A 212 1.73 -4.48 21.70
C LYS A 212 2.36 -5.87 21.54
N PRO A 213 3.21 -6.32 22.49
CA PRO A 213 3.71 -7.70 22.50
C PRO A 213 2.54 -8.68 22.39
N ALA A 214 2.71 -9.68 21.52
CA ALA A 214 1.82 -10.83 21.50
C ALA A 214 1.81 -11.43 22.89
N LYS A 215 0.61 -11.66 23.43
CA LYS A 215 0.47 -12.36 24.70
C LYS A 215 1.00 -13.78 24.50
N THR A 216 2.14 -14.10 25.11
CA THR A 216 2.57 -15.47 25.29
C THR A 216 1.59 -16.13 26.27
N THR A 217 0.60 -16.84 25.73
CA THR A 217 -0.18 -17.82 26.49
C THR A 217 0.68 -19.02 26.81
#